data_AF-A0A370Q2Q6-F1
#
_entry.id   AF-A0A370Q2Q6-F1
#
_cell.length_a   1.000
_cell.length_b   1.000
_cell.length_c   1.000
_cell.angle_alpha   90.00
_cell.angle_beta   90.00
_cell.angle_gamma   90.00
#
_symmetry.space_group_name_H-M   'P 1'
#
loop_
_entity.id
_entity.type
_entity.pdbx_description
1 polymer ?
#
loop_
_entity_poly.entity_id
_entity_poly.type
_entity_poly.pdbx_seq_one_letter_code
_entity_poly.pdbx_strand_id
1 'polypeptide(L)'
;MNELTFEINSNEEIWELFDKDLNIIFIHKFLPNEVIKWWKTDLKTQNGTEFKNLSVRQMEMDVQTDLNGLKKILELNTNQLRIYQFEKPVSDTLEIERLPEKNRDLILKQNGLKHFFFVDFEFVTIGSFESEFINGIEHNPKFENRIAERKRILTKQKTGYNNV
;
A
#
# COMPACT_ATOMS: atom_id res chain seq x y z
N MET A 1 -15.20 3.14 -3.16
CA MET A 1 -13.91 3.16 -3.87
C MET A 1 -13.98 2.13 -4.99
N ASN A 2 -13.36 2.36 -6.15
CA ASN A 2 -13.21 1.30 -7.16
C ASN A 2 -11.92 0.54 -6.86
N GLU A 3 -11.96 -0.79 -7.00
CA GLU A 3 -10.85 -1.66 -6.66
C GLU A 3 -10.52 -2.64 -7.78
N LEU A 4 -9.23 -2.93 -7.90
CA LEU A 4 -8.67 -3.87 -8.86
C LEU A 4 -7.59 -4.70 -8.16
N THR A 5 -7.63 -6.02 -8.34
CA THR A 5 -6.57 -6.92 -7.85
C THR A 5 -6.04 -7.75 -9.00
N PHE A 6 -4.72 -7.89 -9.12
CA PHE A 6 -4.06 -8.74 -10.12
C PHE A 6 -2.64 -9.10 -9.70
N GLU A 7 -2.03 -10.00 -10.47
CA GLU A 7 -0.66 -10.48 -10.22
C GLU A 7 0.38 -9.48 -10.73
N ILE A 8 1.44 -9.30 -9.95
CA ILE A 8 2.58 -8.43 -10.24
C ILE A 8 3.86 -9.27 -10.25
N ASN A 9 4.76 -8.98 -11.19
CA ASN A 9 5.96 -9.79 -11.42
C ASN A 9 7.24 -9.12 -10.92
N SER A 10 7.21 -7.81 -10.63
CA SER A 10 8.39 -7.09 -10.14
C SER A 10 8.03 -5.77 -9.47
N ASN A 11 8.99 -5.22 -8.71
CA ASN A 11 8.87 -3.91 -8.07
C ASN A 11 8.79 -2.76 -9.09
N GLU A 12 9.37 -2.92 -10.28
CA GLU A 12 9.22 -1.97 -11.39
C GLU A 12 7.79 -1.91 -11.89
N GLU A 13 7.09 -3.05 -11.97
CA GLU A 13 5.68 -3.04 -12.32
C GLU A 13 4.83 -2.34 -11.26
N ILE A 14 5.13 -2.55 -9.96
CA ILE A 14 4.48 -1.81 -8.86
C ILE A 14 4.75 -0.32 -9.03
N TRP A 15 6.00 0.06 -9.31
CA TRP A 15 6.39 1.45 -9.50
C TRP A 15 5.61 2.13 -10.63
N GLU A 16 5.39 1.46 -11.76
CA GLU A 16 4.65 2.00 -12.90
C GLU A 16 3.17 2.30 -12.58
N LEU A 17 2.60 1.68 -11.55
CA LEU A 17 1.19 1.84 -11.19
C LEU A 17 0.89 3.12 -10.38
N PHE A 18 1.88 3.73 -9.72
CA PHE A 18 1.63 4.94 -8.92
C PHE A 18 1.44 6.17 -9.79
N ASP A 19 0.50 7.03 -9.37
CA ASP A 19 0.37 8.38 -9.89
C ASP A 19 1.62 9.20 -9.55
N LYS A 20 2.28 9.76 -10.56
CA LYS A 20 3.52 10.52 -10.39
C LYS A 20 3.30 11.98 -10.02
N ASP A 21 2.06 12.46 -10.09
CA ASP A 21 1.68 13.80 -9.67
C ASP A 21 1.39 13.87 -8.16
N LEU A 22 1.21 12.72 -7.50
CA LEU A 22 0.95 12.62 -6.06
C LEU A 22 2.22 12.25 -5.28
N ASN A 23 2.91 13.28 -4.78
CA ASN A 23 4.17 13.13 -4.07
C ASN A 23 4.04 12.88 -2.55
N ILE A 24 2.82 12.83 -2.00
CA ILE A 24 2.61 12.63 -0.57
C ILE A 24 2.23 11.18 -0.33
N ILE A 25 3.19 10.41 0.20
CA ILE A 25 3.08 8.97 0.39
C ILE A 25 2.99 8.66 1.87
N PHE A 26 2.00 7.87 2.24
CA PHE A 26 1.86 7.29 3.57
C PHE A 26 1.91 5.77 3.46
N ILE A 27 2.83 5.14 4.20
CA ILE A 27 2.99 3.69 4.23
C ILE A 27 2.59 3.21 5.61
N HIS A 28 1.51 2.44 5.64
CA HIS A 28 0.88 1.99 6.85
C HIS A 28 1.47 0.66 7.34
N LYS A 29 1.82 0.57 8.63
CA LYS A 29 2.39 -0.64 9.25
C LYS A 29 3.61 -1.16 8.50
N PHE A 30 4.51 -0.26 8.11
CA PHE A 30 5.72 -0.61 7.41
C PHE A 30 6.64 -1.45 8.30
N LEU A 31 7.07 -2.59 7.76
CA LEU A 31 8.07 -3.47 8.35
C LEU A 31 9.33 -3.39 7.47
N PRO A 32 10.43 -2.79 7.94
CA PRO A 32 11.60 -2.51 7.10
C PRO A 32 12.43 -3.74 6.72
N ASN A 33 12.08 -4.93 7.24
CA ASN A 33 12.82 -6.15 7.01
C ASN A 33 11.91 -7.21 6.37
N GLU A 34 12.42 -7.84 5.31
CA GLU A 34 11.75 -8.96 4.63
C GLU A 34 11.56 -10.18 5.54
N VAL A 35 12.52 -10.44 6.43
CA VAL A 35 12.55 -11.62 7.32
C VAL A 35 12.60 -11.19 8.78
N ILE A 36 11.78 -11.83 9.62
CA ILE A 36 11.77 -11.63 11.07
C ILE A 36 13.04 -12.24 11.69
N LYS A 37 14.03 -11.40 11.98
CA LYS A 37 15.28 -11.77 12.66
C LYS A 37 15.72 -10.67 13.63
N TRP A 38 16.58 -11.01 14.59
CA TRP A 38 17.19 -10.00 15.45
C TRP A 38 18.16 -9.12 14.64
N TRP A 39 18.02 -7.81 14.77
CA TRP A 39 18.90 -6.82 14.17
C TRP A 39 19.19 -5.69 15.15
N LYS A 40 20.25 -4.94 14.87
CA LYS A 40 20.71 -3.81 15.71
C LYS A 40 20.20 -2.50 15.14
N THR A 41 19.68 -1.64 16.01
CA THR A 41 19.21 -0.30 15.64
C THR A 41 19.38 0.69 16.77
N ASP A 42 19.38 1.96 16.40
CA ASP A 42 19.28 3.09 17.31
C ASP A 42 17.90 3.73 17.14
N LEU A 43 17.29 4.15 18.25
CA LEU A 43 15.99 4.82 18.24
C LEU A 43 16.10 6.17 18.96
N LYS A 44 15.61 7.23 18.31
CA LYS A 44 15.44 8.54 18.94
C LYS A 44 13.97 8.86 19.03
N THR A 45 13.50 9.10 20.24
CA THR A 45 12.11 9.48 20.50
C THR A 45 11.90 10.97 20.24
N GLN A 46 10.63 11.39 20.11
CA GLN A 46 10.25 12.78 19.86
C GLN A 46 10.78 13.75 20.94
N ASN A 47 10.88 13.32 22.21
CA ASN A 47 11.41 14.15 23.28
C ASN A 47 12.95 14.22 23.32
N GLY A 48 13.62 13.58 22.35
CA GLY A 48 15.08 13.55 22.23
C GLY A 48 15.77 12.42 22.99
N THR A 49 15.04 11.56 23.72
CA THR A 49 15.64 10.37 24.37
C THR A 49 16.19 9.43 23.31
N GLU A 50 17.47 9.07 23.44
CA GLU A 50 18.17 8.17 22.53
C GLU A 50 18.37 6.80 23.19
N PHE A 51 17.97 5.75 22.47
CA PHE A 51 18.25 4.36 22.80
C PHE A 51 19.23 3.80 21.77
N LYS A 52 20.42 3.40 22.22
CA LYS A 52 21.50 2.93 21.34
C LYS A 52 21.69 1.42 21.41
N ASN A 53 22.09 0.81 20.29
CA ASN A 53 22.44 -0.60 20.17
C ASN A 53 21.31 -1.57 20.57
N LEU A 54 20.05 -1.18 20.37
CA LEU A 54 18.90 -2.02 20.65
C LEU A 54 18.96 -3.28 19.79
N SER A 55 18.72 -4.44 20.42
CA SER A 55 18.42 -5.67 19.69
C SER A 55 16.91 -5.74 19.51
N VAL A 56 16.45 -5.58 18.28
CA VAL A 56 15.02 -5.62 17.93
C VAL A 56 14.75 -6.79 17.00
N ARG A 57 13.60 -7.45 17.17
CA ARG A 57 13.18 -8.56 16.30
C ARG A 57 12.18 -8.12 15.24
N GLN A 58 11.35 -7.13 15.58
CA GLN A 58 10.31 -6.56 14.74
C GLN A 58 10.13 -5.10 15.12
N MET A 59 9.95 -4.25 14.11
CA MET A 59 9.65 -2.83 14.29
C MET A 59 8.67 -2.45 13.21
N GLU A 60 7.44 -2.15 13.62
CA GLU A 60 6.35 -1.70 12.75
C GLU A 60 6.16 -0.21 12.97
N MET A 61 6.04 0.55 11.88
CA MET A 61 5.87 2.00 11.93
C MET A 61 5.03 2.50 10.76
N ASP A 62 4.29 3.58 10.99
CA ASP A 62 3.74 4.35 9.88
C ASP A 62 4.82 5.31 9.35
N VAL A 63 4.96 5.38 8.03
CA VAL A 63 5.99 6.19 7.36
C VAL A 63 5.33 7.21 6.44
N GLN A 64 5.65 8.49 6.63
CA GLN A 64 5.39 9.52 5.63
C GLN A 64 6.65 9.76 4.81
N THR A 65 6.50 9.78 3.48
CA THR A 65 7.62 9.97 2.56
C THR A 65 7.16 10.55 1.22
N ASP A 66 8.12 10.77 0.31
CA ASP A 66 7.88 11.23 -1.05
C ASP A 66 8.01 10.06 -2.06
N LEU A 67 7.80 10.32 -3.34
CA LEU A 67 7.96 9.32 -4.40
C LEU A 67 9.38 8.71 -4.44
N ASN A 68 10.41 9.49 -4.09
CA ASN A 68 11.78 9.00 -4.03
C ASN A 68 11.99 8.02 -2.87
N GLY A 69 11.45 8.34 -1.69
CA GLY A 69 11.47 7.44 -0.54
C GLY A 69 10.64 6.19 -0.76
N LEU A 70 9.48 6.31 -1.42
CA LEU A 70 8.69 5.16 -1.84
C LEU A 70 9.51 4.24 -2.76
N LYS A 71 10.21 4.79 -3.75
CA LYS A 71 11.07 4.02 -4.65
C LYS A 71 12.12 3.21 -3.89
N LYS A 72 12.80 3.83 -2.91
CA LYS A 72 13.77 3.15 -2.04
C LYS A 72 13.13 2.05 -1.19
N ILE A 73 11.88 2.23 -0.76
CA ILE A 73 11.16 1.23 0.03
C ILE A 73 10.78 0.02 -0.83
N LEU A 74 10.38 0.22 -2.08
CA LEU A 74 10.12 -0.88 -3.01
C LEU A 74 11.38 -1.72 -3.27
N GLU A 75 12.56 -1.11 -3.29
CA GLU A 75 13.85 -1.81 -3.44
C GLU A 75 14.16 -2.76 -2.28
N LEU A 76 13.53 -2.59 -1.11
CA LEU A 76 13.69 -3.49 0.04
C LEU A 76 12.99 -4.84 -0.14
N ASN A 77 12.16 -4.97 -1.19
CA ASN A 77 11.46 -6.20 -1.55
C ASN A 77 10.67 -6.82 -0.38
N THR A 78 9.99 -5.98 0.39
CA THR A 78 9.18 -6.45 1.52
C THR A 78 7.91 -7.15 1.02
N ASN A 79 7.59 -8.30 1.62
CA ASN A 79 6.45 -9.13 1.20
C ASN A 79 5.09 -8.44 1.24
N GLN A 80 4.92 -7.45 2.12
CA GLN A 80 3.65 -6.73 2.28
C GLN A 80 3.89 -5.23 2.41
N LEU A 81 3.19 -4.43 1.59
CA LEU A 81 3.21 -2.97 1.66
C LEU A 81 1.80 -2.41 1.51
N ARG A 82 1.42 -1.53 2.45
CA ARG A 82 0.15 -0.77 2.40
C ARG A 82 0.47 0.68 2.15
N ILE A 83 0.29 1.13 0.92
CA ILE A 83 0.75 2.44 0.43
C ILE A 83 -0.48 3.29 0.10
N TYR A 84 -0.46 4.55 0.51
CA TYR A 84 -1.54 5.50 0.33
C TYR A 84 -0.97 6.77 -0.31
N GLN A 85 -1.55 7.21 -1.43
CA GLN A 85 -1.19 8.46 -2.10
C GLN A 85 -2.23 9.54 -1.77
N PHE A 86 -1.78 10.64 -1.16
CA PHE A 86 -2.62 11.76 -0.77
C PHE A 86 -2.36 12.99 -1.65
N GLU A 87 -3.39 13.82 -1.85
CA GLU A 87 -3.28 15.11 -2.55
C GLU A 87 -2.71 16.23 -1.67
N LYS A 88 -2.74 16.05 -0.35
CA LYS A 88 -2.32 17.04 0.66
C LYS A 88 -1.65 16.36 1.85
N PRO A 89 -0.88 17.10 2.67
CA PRO A 89 -0.21 16.52 3.82
C PRO A 89 -1.18 15.81 4.76
N VAL A 90 -0.76 14.64 5.24
CA VAL A 90 -1.55 13.80 6.15
C VAL A 90 -1.42 14.34 7.57
N SER A 91 -2.55 14.50 8.27
CA SER A 91 -2.59 14.94 9.68
C SER A 91 -1.74 14.03 10.56
N ASP A 92 -0.99 14.61 11.50
CA ASP A 92 -0.20 13.91 12.50
C ASP A 92 -1.05 13.04 13.44
N THR A 93 -2.34 13.35 13.56
CA THR A 93 -3.33 12.59 14.34
C THR A 93 -4.09 11.52 13.54
N LEU A 94 -3.83 11.35 12.23
CA LEU A 94 -4.55 10.35 11.44
C LEU A 94 -4.03 8.95 11.75
N GLU A 95 -4.84 8.14 12.42
CA GLU A 95 -4.54 6.73 12.70
C GLU A 95 -5.49 5.81 11.92
N ILE A 96 -5.01 5.23 10.80
CA ILE A 96 -5.86 4.45 9.87
C ILE A 96 -6.55 3.27 10.57
N GLU A 97 -5.86 2.56 11.47
CA GLU A 97 -6.42 1.41 12.19
C GLU A 97 -7.56 1.77 13.14
N ARG A 98 -7.56 2.99 13.66
CA ARG A 98 -8.60 3.45 14.58
C ARG A 98 -9.81 4.04 13.87
N LEU A 99 -9.77 4.15 12.54
CA LEU A 99 -10.91 4.63 11.78
C LEU A 99 -12.08 3.64 11.83
N PRO A 100 -13.30 4.09 12.15
CA PRO A 100 -14.50 3.25 12.11
C PRO A 100 -14.69 2.67 10.70
N GLU A 101 -14.82 1.35 10.59
CA GLU A 101 -14.89 0.65 9.29
C GLU A 101 -15.94 1.23 8.35
N LYS A 102 -17.15 1.53 8.87
CA LYS A 102 -18.26 2.09 8.08
C LYS A 102 -17.94 3.43 7.41
N ASN A 103 -17.05 4.23 7.99
CA ASN A 103 -16.74 5.59 7.54
C ASN A 103 -15.28 5.75 7.07
N ARG A 104 -14.48 4.68 7.10
CA ARG A 104 -13.03 4.73 6.83
C ARG A 104 -12.73 5.42 5.50
N ASP A 105 -13.34 4.95 4.41
CA ASP A 105 -13.15 5.51 3.07
C ASP A 105 -13.53 6.99 2.99
N LEU A 106 -14.64 7.37 3.63
CA LEU A 106 -15.10 8.77 3.64
C LEU A 106 -14.09 9.66 4.37
N ILE A 107 -13.62 9.23 5.53
CA ILE A 107 -12.64 9.98 6.34
C ILE A 107 -11.32 10.09 5.57
N LEU A 108 -10.83 8.99 4.99
CA LEU A 108 -9.59 9.00 4.20
C LEU A 108 -9.72 9.93 2.99
N LYS A 109 -10.84 9.89 2.26
CA LYS A 109 -11.12 10.80 1.15
C LYS A 109 -11.12 12.27 1.60
N GLN A 110 -11.74 12.60 2.73
CA GLN A 110 -11.74 13.97 3.29
C GLN A 110 -10.34 14.44 3.69
N ASN A 111 -9.48 13.50 4.12
CA ASN A 111 -8.07 13.73 4.39
C ASN A 111 -7.22 13.80 3.12
N GLY A 112 -7.81 13.64 1.94
CA GLY A 112 -7.14 13.82 0.65
C GLY A 112 -6.60 12.54 0.05
N LEU A 113 -7.01 11.36 0.54
CA LEU A 113 -6.62 10.09 -0.09
C LEU A 113 -7.17 10.03 -1.52
N LYS A 114 -6.30 9.71 -2.47
CA LYS A 114 -6.66 9.47 -3.87
C LYS A 114 -6.62 7.99 -4.20
N HIS A 115 -5.48 7.36 -3.92
CA HIS A 115 -5.18 5.99 -4.30
C HIS A 115 -4.60 5.21 -3.13
N PHE A 116 -4.96 3.94 -3.04
CA PHE A 116 -4.45 2.96 -2.10
C PHE A 116 -3.88 1.78 -2.87
N PHE A 117 -2.75 1.25 -2.41
CA PHE A 117 -2.10 0.08 -2.95
C PHE A 117 -1.79 -0.87 -1.81
N PHE A 118 -2.21 -2.12 -1.95
CA PHE A 118 -1.81 -3.20 -1.09
C PHE A 118 -1.04 -4.23 -1.91
N VAL A 119 0.26 -4.26 -1.70
CA VAL A 119 1.14 -5.32 -2.22
C VAL A 119 1.13 -6.44 -1.19
N ASP A 120 0.80 -7.65 -1.63
CA ASP A 120 0.75 -8.87 -0.84
C ASP A 120 1.38 -10.00 -1.66
N PHE A 121 2.66 -10.24 -1.42
CA PHE A 121 3.51 -11.13 -2.23
C PHE A 121 3.41 -10.80 -3.73
N GLU A 122 2.93 -11.73 -4.55
CA GLU A 122 2.80 -11.54 -6.00
C GLU A 122 1.50 -10.82 -6.40
N PHE A 123 0.69 -10.35 -5.45
CA PHE A 123 -0.56 -9.65 -5.76
C PHE A 123 -0.48 -8.17 -5.40
N VAL A 124 -1.09 -7.34 -6.23
CA VAL A 124 -1.37 -5.94 -5.91
C VAL A 124 -2.87 -5.71 -5.95
N THR A 125 -3.40 -5.07 -4.91
CA THR A 125 -4.74 -4.51 -4.88
C THR A 125 -4.65 -2.99 -4.93
N ILE A 126 -5.34 -2.38 -5.88
CA ILE A 126 -5.34 -0.94 -6.11
C ILE A 126 -6.75 -0.44 -5.90
N GLY A 127 -6.91 0.48 -4.95
CA GLY A 127 -8.15 1.21 -4.69
C GLY A 127 -8.01 2.67 -5.12
N SER A 128 -9.04 3.25 -5.72
CA SER A 128 -9.06 4.69 -6.05
C SER A 128 -10.44 5.30 -5.90
N PHE A 129 -10.47 6.57 -5.49
CA PHE A 129 -11.67 7.41 -5.58
C PHE A 129 -11.86 8.03 -6.97
N GLU A 130 -10.88 7.89 -7.86
CA GLU A 130 -10.87 8.41 -9.22
C GLU A 130 -11.01 7.26 -10.21
N SER A 131 -12.20 7.14 -10.80
CA SER A 131 -12.52 6.02 -11.71
C SER A 131 -11.62 5.99 -12.94
N GLU A 132 -11.21 7.14 -13.46
CA GLU A 132 -10.34 7.24 -14.63
C GLU A 132 -8.96 6.62 -14.38
N PHE A 133 -8.43 6.77 -13.16
CA PHE A 133 -7.17 6.15 -12.76
C PHE A 133 -7.23 4.61 -12.82
N ILE A 134 -8.29 4.02 -12.24
CA ILE A 134 -8.49 2.55 -12.27
C ILE A 134 -8.72 2.07 -13.71
N ASN A 135 -9.53 2.80 -14.48
CA ASN A 135 -9.77 2.47 -15.89
C ASN A 135 -8.47 2.52 -16.70
N GLY A 136 -7.58 3.48 -16.44
CA GLY A 136 -6.27 3.57 -17.08
C GLY A 136 -5.39 2.34 -16.80
N ILE A 137 -5.42 1.84 -15.56
CA ILE A 137 -4.69 0.61 -15.19
C ILE A 137 -5.35 -0.61 -15.84
N GLU A 138 -6.67 -0.69 -15.83
CA GLU A 138 -7.42 -1.83 -16.38
C GLU A 138 -7.14 -2.06 -17.87
N HIS A 139 -7.03 -0.98 -18.65
CA HIS A 139 -6.76 -1.04 -20.08
C HIS A 139 -5.28 -0.90 -20.43
N ASN A 140 -4.38 -0.97 -19.43
CA ASN A 140 -2.95 -0.95 -19.69
C ASN A 140 -2.53 -2.27 -20.34
N PRO A 141 -1.93 -2.27 -21.56
CA PRO A 141 -1.57 -3.49 -22.28
C PRO A 141 -0.66 -4.44 -21.49
N LYS A 142 0.14 -3.91 -20.54
CA LYS A 142 1.04 -4.69 -19.69
C LYS A 142 0.30 -5.54 -18.64
N PHE A 143 -0.89 -5.10 -18.22
CA PHE A 143 -1.64 -5.68 -17.11
C PHE A 143 -3.00 -6.27 -17.50
N GLU A 144 -3.60 -5.81 -18.60
CA GLU A 144 -4.96 -6.14 -19.03
C GLU A 144 -5.28 -7.65 -18.99
N ASN A 145 -4.41 -8.49 -19.54
CA ASN A 145 -4.60 -9.94 -19.56
C ASN A 145 -4.64 -10.56 -18.14
N ARG A 146 -3.72 -10.13 -17.25
CA ARG A 146 -3.66 -10.62 -15.86
C ARG A 146 -4.88 -10.15 -15.06
N ILE A 147 -5.31 -8.93 -15.30
CA ILE A 147 -6.51 -8.34 -14.70
C ILE A 147 -7.76 -9.11 -15.13
N ALA A 148 -7.93 -9.36 -16.43
CA ALA A 148 -9.06 -10.10 -16.97
C ALA A 148 -9.10 -11.54 -16.42
N GLU A 149 -7.96 -12.22 -16.38
CA GLU A 149 -7.86 -13.56 -15.80
C GLU A 149 -8.22 -13.58 -14.31
N ARG A 150 -7.72 -12.61 -13.53
CA ARG A 150 -8.05 -12.51 -12.11
C ARG A 150 -9.53 -12.27 -11.87
N LYS A 151 -10.17 -11.38 -12.64
CA LYS A 151 -11.63 -11.16 -12.58
C LYS A 151 -12.40 -12.44 -12.90
N ARG A 152 -11.95 -13.23 -13.89
CA ARG A 152 -12.55 -14.52 -14.25
C ARG A 152 -12.47 -15.53 -13.09
N ILE A 153 -11.30 -15.66 -12.46
CA ILE A 153 -11.08 -16.56 -11.31
C ILE A 153 -12.00 -16.17 -10.13
N LEU A 154 -12.01 -14.89 -9.75
CA LEU A 154 -12.83 -14.40 -8.64
C LEU A 154 -14.33 -14.59 -8.89
N THR A 155 -14.78 -14.43 -10.14
CA THR A 155 -16.17 -14.67 -10.52
C THR A 155 -16.55 -16.15 -10.35
N LYS A 156 -15.69 -17.07 -10.82
CA LYS A 156 -15.92 -18.52 -10.66
C LYS A 156 -16.00 -18.95 -9.20
N GLN A 157 -15.15 -18.39 -8.33
CA GLN A 157 -15.18 -18.67 -6.90
C GLN A 157 -16.49 -18.22 -6.27
N LYS A 158 -16.97 -17.01 -6.58
CA LYS A 158 -18.27 -16.51 -6.10
C LYS A 158 -19.44 -17.38 -6.56
N THR A 159 -19.44 -17.84 -7.80
CA THR A 159 -20.52 -18.69 -8.33
C THR A 159 -20.43 -20.14 -7.87
N GLY A 160 -19.23 -20.66 -7.59
CA GLY A 160 -19.02 -22.03 -7.13
C GLY A 160 -19.43 -22.28 -5.68
N TYR A 161 -19.37 -21.25 -4.82
CA TYR A 161 -19.85 -21.31 -3.44
C TYR A 161 -21.39 -21.25 -3.30
N ASN A 162 -22.12 -20.84 -4.35
CA ASN A 162 -23.59 -20.77 -4.32
C ASN A 162 -24.28 -22.10 -4.71
N ASN A 163 -23.52 -23.17 -4.92
CA ASN A 163 -24.03 -24.49 -5.32
C ASN A 163 -23.81 -25.58 -4.24
N VAL A 164 -23.68 -25.19 -2.96
CA VAL A 164 -23.60 -26.12 -1.81
C VAL A 164 -24.68 -25.78 -0.80
#